data_AF-A0AAD1DIX7-F1
#
_entry.id   AF-A0AAD1DIX7-F1
#
_cell.length_a   1.000
_cell.length_b   1.000
_cell.length_c   1.000
_cell.angle_alpha   90.00
_cell.angle_beta   90.00
_cell.angle_gamma   90.00
#
_symmetry.space_group_name_H-M   'P 1'
#
loop_
_entity.id
_entity.type
_entity.pdbx_description
1 polymer ?
#
loop_
_entity_poly.entity_id
_entity_poly.type
_entity_poly.pdbx_seq_one_letter_code
_entity_poly.pdbx_strand_id
1 'polypeptide(L)' 'MNINNVNAASILCEQLRELEAQRAIVVRGEGLGVTIQSRYQDDAFVNAVRSSVTGELSRRIGAVKHQLAELGVTSFTKEQ' A
#
# COMPACT_ATOMS: atom_id res chain seq x y z
N MET A 1 7.86 23.87 6.61
CA MET A 1 7.93 22.50 7.19
C MET A 1 9.12 22.46 8.16
N ASN A 2 8.94 21.87 9.35
CA ASN A 2 10.03 21.67 10.34
C ASN A 2 10.93 20.49 9.91
N ILE A 3 12.24 20.52 10.22
CA ILE A 3 13.18 19.43 9.88
C ILE A 3 12.76 18.06 10.45
N ASN A 4 12.12 18.02 11.62
CA ASN A 4 11.56 16.78 12.17
C ASN A 4 10.39 16.25 11.32
N ASN A 5 9.64 17.15 10.67
CA ASN A 5 8.55 16.80 9.78
C ASN A 5 9.09 16.26 8.44
N VAL A 6 10.30 16.66 8.02
CA VAL A 6 10.93 16.16 6.79
C VAL A 6 11.30 14.68 6.91
N ASN A 7 11.92 14.27 8.02
CA ASN A 7 12.27 12.87 8.24
C ASN A 7 11.01 11.98 8.34
N ALA A 8 10.00 12.43 9.10
CA ALA A 8 8.71 11.73 9.21
C ALA A 8 8.02 11.60 7.84
N ALA A 9 8.01 12.69 7.04
CA ALA A 9 7.46 12.66 5.70
C ALA A 9 8.22 11.69 4.77
N SER A 10 9.55 11.63 4.86
CA SER A 10 10.35 10.72 4.04
C SER A 10 10.01 9.24 4.30
N ILE A 11 9.84 8.86 5.57
CA ILE A 11 9.45 7.50 5.95
C ILE A 11 8.06 7.17 5.40
N LEU A 12 7.11 8.09 5.56
CA LEU A 12 5.75 7.91 5.05
C LEU A 12 5.69 7.84 3.51
N CYS A 13 6.52 8.61 2.80
CA CYS A 13 6.63 8.53 1.35
C CYS A 13 7.14 7.16 0.88
N GLU A 14 8.11 6.59 1.59
CA GLU A 14 8.62 5.25 1.25
C GLU A 14 7.56 4.18 1.52
N GLN A 15 6.89 4.25 2.67
CA GLN A 15 5.77 3.36 2.99
C GLN A 15 4.65 3.48 1.95
N LEU A 16 4.33 4.70 1.50
CA LEU A 16 3.34 4.94 0.45
C LEU A 16 3.73 4.23 -0.85
N ARG A 17 5.00 4.39 -1.27
CA ARG A 17 5.54 3.77 -2.48
C ARG A 17 5.46 2.25 -2.43
N GLU A 18 5.81 1.65 -1.29
CA GLU A 18 5.72 0.19 -1.08
C GLU A 18 4.29 -0.31 -1.15
N LEU A 19 3.35 0.37 -0.49
CA LEU A 19 1.93 0.00 -0.51
C LEU A 19 1.32 0.12 -1.92
N GLU A 20 1.66 1.19 -2.66
CA GLU A 20 1.22 1.38 -4.04
C GLU A 20 1.79 0.29 -4.96
N ALA A 21 3.06 -0.09 -4.78
CA ALA A 21 3.68 -1.19 -5.52
C ALA A 21 3.01 -2.55 -5.21
N GLN A 22 2.77 -2.87 -3.95
CA GLN A 22 2.05 -4.09 -3.53
C GLN A 22 0.65 -4.12 -4.14
N ARG A 23 -0.10 -3.02 -4.04
CA ARG A 23 -1.45 -2.93 -4.61
C ARG A 23 -1.44 -3.14 -6.12
N ALA A 24 -0.50 -2.54 -6.84
CA ALA A 24 -0.37 -2.71 -8.29
C ALA A 24 -0.12 -4.17 -8.68
N ILE A 25 0.75 -4.87 -7.94
CA ILE A 25 1.02 -6.30 -8.15
C ILE A 25 -0.26 -7.13 -7.93
N VAL A 26 -0.94 -6.94 -6.80
CA VAL A 26 -2.13 -7.73 -6.47
C VAL A 26 -3.29 -7.45 -7.43
N VAL A 27 -3.47 -6.21 -7.89
CA VAL A 27 -4.50 -5.86 -8.89
C VAL A 27 -4.26 -6.57 -10.23
N ARG A 28 -3.00 -6.76 -10.64
CA ARG A 28 -2.64 -7.45 -11.90
C ARG A 28 -2.89 -8.95 -11.89
N GLY A 29 -3.30 -9.54 -10.77
CA GLY A 29 -3.41 -10.99 -10.65
C GLY A 29 -2.20 -11.64 -9.95
N GLU A 30 -1.15 -10.87 -9.67
CA GLU A 30 0.16 -11.39 -9.29
C GLU A 30 0.42 -11.26 -7.77
N GLY A 31 1.44 -11.97 -7.27
CA GLY A 31 2.05 -11.72 -5.96
C GLY A 31 1.19 -11.92 -4.71
N LEU A 32 0.00 -12.50 -4.84
CA LEU A 32 -0.86 -12.88 -3.72
C LEU A 32 -0.83 -14.40 -3.54
N GLY A 33 -0.28 -14.86 -2.42
CA GLY A 33 -0.41 -16.23 -1.95
C GLY A 33 -1.20 -16.25 -0.64
N VAL A 34 -2.10 -17.21 -0.48
CA VAL A 34 -2.85 -17.42 0.76
C VAL A 34 -2.46 -18.75 1.36
N THR A 35 -2.13 -18.74 2.66
CA THR A 35 -1.73 -19.92 3.40
C THR A 35 -2.59 -20.06 4.65
N ILE A 36 -3.20 -21.24 4.84
CA ILE A 36 -3.96 -21.59 6.05
C ILE A 36 -3.31 -22.82 6.66
N GLN A 37 -2.87 -22.73 7.93
CA GLN A 37 -2.15 -23.81 8.61
C GLN A 37 -0.99 -24.38 7.77
N SER A 38 -0.16 -23.49 7.23
CA SER A 38 0.99 -23.84 6.36
C SER A 38 0.62 -24.54 5.04
N ARG A 39 -0.66 -24.53 4.62
CA ARG A 39 -1.10 -25.05 3.32
C ARG A 39 -1.45 -23.90 2.37
N TYR A 40 -0.85 -23.89 1.19
CA TYR A 40 -1.22 -22.97 0.12
C TYR A 40 -2.64 -23.27 -0.37
N GLN A 41 -3.41 -22.22 -0.63
CA GLN A 41 -4.76 -22.32 -1.19
C GLN A 41 -4.71 -22.25 -2.72
N ASP A 42 -5.74 -22.81 -3.37
CA ASP A 42 -5.86 -22.79 -4.82
C ASP A 42 -6.16 -21.39 -5.39
N ASP A 43 -6.03 -21.25 -6.71
CA ASP A 43 -6.21 -19.98 -7.40
C ASP A 43 -7.63 -19.41 -7.25
N ALA A 44 -8.65 -20.27 -7.15
CA ALA A 44 -10.04 -19.82 -6.97
C ALA A 44 -10.21 -19.15 -5.62
N PHE A 45 -9.64 -19.73 -4.55
CA PHE A 45 -9.62 -19.15 -3.22
C PHE A 45 -8.82 -17.83 -3.19
N VAL A 46 -7.62 -17.82 -3.77
CA VAL A 46 -6.78 -16.61 -3.85
C VAL A 46 -7.53 -15.48 -4.56
N ASN A 47 -8.21 -15.78 -5.67
CA ASN A 47 -8.99 -14.78 -6.41
C ASN A 47 -10.20 -14.27 -5.62
N ALA A 48 -10.87 -15.14 -4.85
CA ALA A 48 -11.97 -14.71 -3.97
C ALA A 48 -11.51 -13.73 -2.88
N VAL A 49 -10.29 -13.89 -2.36
CA VAL A 49 -9.71 -13.02 -1.31
C VAL A 49 -9.12 -11.72 -1.87
N ARG A 50 -8.80 -11.67 -3.17
CA ARG A 50 -8.10 -10.54 -3.82
C ARG A 50 -8.81 -9.20 -3.63
N SER A 51 -10.14 -9.15 -3.71
CA SER A 51 -10.91 -7.92 -3.53
C SER A 51 -10.73 -7.34 -2.13
N SER A 52 -10.77 -8.19 -1.09
CA SER A 52 -10.53 -7.79 0.29
C SER A 52 -9.10 -7.26 0.50
N VAL A 53 -8.09 -7.91 -0.07
CA VAL A 53 -6.68 -7.49 0.04
C VAL A 53 -6.46 -6.14 -0.65
N THR A 54 -6.96 -5.97 -1.88
CA THR A 54 -6.86 -4.70 -2.62
C THR A 54 -7.62 -3.57 -1.94
N GLY A 55 -8.76 -3.87 -1.30
CA GLY A 55 -9.49 -2.92 -0.46
C GLY A 55 -8.68 -2.45 0.74
N GLU A 56 -8.07 -3.37 1.50
CA GLU A 56 -7.25 -3.03 2.66
C GLU A 56 -5.99 -2.23 2.27
N LEU A 57 -5.32 -2.60 1.16
CA LEU A 57 -4.20 -1.82 0.64
C LEU A 57 -4.62 -0.39 0.27
N SER A 58 -5.78 -0.23 -0.38
CA SER A 58 -6.33 1.08 -0.73
C SER A 58 -6.61 1.93 0.51
N ARG A 59 -7.18 1.33 1.56
CA ARG A 59 -7.43 2.01 2.84
C ARG A 59 -6.13 2.48 3.49
N ARG A 60 -5.10 1.64 3.55
CA ARG A 60 -3.78 2.00 4.11
C ARG A 60 -3.09 3.10 3.32
N ILE A 61 -3.14 3.04 1.99
CA ILE A 61 -2.64 4.11 1.10
C ILE A 61 -3.32 5.44 1.43
N GLY A 62 -4.65 5.44 1.57
CA GLY A 62 -5.41 6.63 1.95
C GLY A 62 -4.99 7.20 3.30
N ALA A 63 -4.77 6.35 4.30
CA ALA A 63 -4.30 6.77 5.62
C ALA A 63 -2.91 7.41 5.59
N VAL A 64 -1.96 6.85 4.82
CA VAL A 64 -0.61 7.43 4.66
C VAL A 64 -0.67 8.77 3.92
N LYS A 65 -1.48 8.88 2.85
CA LYS A 65 -1.71 10.16 2.16
C LYS A 65 -2.28 11.23 3.09
N HIS A 66 -3.19 10.84 4.00
CA HIS A 66 -3.73 11.75 5.01
C HIS A 66 -2.65 12.25 5.98
N GLN A 67 -1.83 11.35 6.52
CA GLN A 67 -0.72 11.71 7.42
C GLN A 67 0.30 12.64 6.73
N LEU A 68 0.63 12.37 5.47
CA LEU A 68 1.50 13.25 4.69
C LEU A 68 0.90 14.65 4.48
N ALA A 69 -0.41 14.73 4.23
CA ALA A 69 -1.11 16.01 4.12
C ALA A 69 -1.07 16.82 5.43
N GLU A 70 -1.20 16.16 6.60
CA GLU A 70 -1.05 16.80 7.91
C GLU A 70 0.37 17.37 8.13
N LEU A 71 1.39 16.75 7.51
CA LEU A 71 2.76 17.26 7.52
C LEU A 71 3.00 18.39 6.50
N GLY A 72 2.03 18.69 5.64
CA GLY A 72 2.12 19.70 4.58
C GLY A 72 2.68 19.18 3.26
N VAL A 73 2.75 17.86 3.07
CA VAL A 73 3.08 17.24 1.78
C VAL A 73 1.78 17.00 1.00
N THR A 74 1.59 17.72 -0.09
CA THR A 74 0.36 17.65 -0.91
C THR A 74 0.59 17.08 -2.31
N SER A 75 1.84 17.03 -2.78
CA SER A 75 2.23 16.37 -4.04
C SER A 75 2.88 15.03 -3.72
N PHE A 76 2.18 13.94 -4.03
CA PHE A 76 2.60 12.57 -3.73
C PHE A 76 3.28 11.87 -4.92
N THR A 77 3.33 12.56 -6.06
CA THR A 77 3.88 12.07 -7.31
C THR A 77 5.23 12.73 -7.56
N LYS A 78 6.27 11.91 -7.82
CA LYS A 78 7.38 12.37 -8.67
C LYS A 78 6.76 12.84 -9.98
N GLU A 79 6.98 14.10 -10.34
CA GLU A 79 6.93 14.50 -11.74
C GLU A 79 7.80 13.47 -12.51
N GLN A 80 7.17 12.79 -13.46
CA GLN A 80 7.85 11.86 -14.37
C GLN A 80 8.68 12.64 -15.38
#